data_AF-A0A8T6ZMK7-F1
#
_entry.id   AF-A0A8T6ZMK7-F1
#
_cell.length_a   1.000
_cell.length_b   1.000
_cell.length_c   1.000
_cell.angle_alpha   90.00
_cell.angle_beta   90.00
_cell.angle_gamma   90.00
#
_symmetry.space_group_name_H-M   'P 1'
#
loop_
_entity.id
_entity.type
_entity.pdbx_description
1 polymer ?
#
loop_
_entity_poly.entity_id
_entity_poly.type
_entity_poly.pdbx_seq_one_letter_code
_entity_poly.pdbx_strand_id
1 'polypeptide(L)' 'DKDDASIVTAIIQMGHSLNLEVVAEGVESEAQLEFLRREGCDYVQGHLFGDPITADVVLELLSEEANGELHHRRLFA' A
#
# COMPACT_ATOMS: atom_id res chain seq x y z
N ASP A 1 11.20 -11.99 -9.70
CA ASP A 1 12.40 -12.79 -9.38
C ASP A 1 13.44 -11.86 -8.71
N LYS A 2 14.74 -12.21 -8.70
CA LYS A 2 15.78 -11.32 -8.12
C LYS A 2 16.01 -10.03 -8.92
N ASP A 3 15.76 -10.06 -10.22
CA ASP A 3 15.93 -8.91 -11.10
C ASP A 3 14.77 -7.92 -10.87
N ASP A 4 13.54 -8.42 -10.77
CA ASP A 4 12.37 -7.59 -10.40
C ASP A 4 12.59 -6.90 -9.05
N ALA A 5 13.06 -7.64 -8.04
CA ALA A 5 13.32 -7.09 -6.72
C ALA A 5 14.38 -5.98 -6.76
N SER A 6 15.43 -6.15 -7.57
CA SER A 6 16.50 -5.16 -7.73
C SER A 6 16.00 -3.88 -8.40
N ILE A 7 15.11 -4.00 -9.39
CA ILE A 7 14.47 -2.85 -10.06
C ILE A 7 13.59 -2.09 -9.07
N VAL A 8 12.76 -2.80 -8.29
CA VAL A 8 11.88 -2.17 -7.31
C VAL A 8 12.69 -1.40 -6.27
N THR A 9 13.74 -2.00 -5.70
CA THR A 9 14.65 -1.33 -4.76
C THR A 9 15.26 -0.07 -5.38
N ALA A 10 15.74 -0.14 -6.62
CA ALA A 10 16.32 1.02 -7.30
C ALA A 10 15.32 2.15 -7.53
N ILE A 11 14.07 1.83 -7.88
CA ILE A 11 12.99 2.82 -8.07
C ILE A 11 12.65 3.50 -6.75
N ILE A 12 12.51 2.75 -5.66
CA ILE A 12 12.22 3.31 -4.32
C ILE A 12 13.32 4.29 -3.92
N GLN A 13 14.58 3.86 -4.01
CA GLN A 13 15.73 4.70 -3.68
C GLN A 13 15.82 5.95 -4.57
N MET A 14 15.48 5.82 -5.85
CA MET A 14 15.46 6.95 -6.78
C MET A 14 14.38 7.96 -6.39
N GLY A 15 13.15 7.52 -6.09
CA GLY A 15 12.07 8.39 -5.62
C GLY A 15 12.47 9.18 -4.38
N HIS A 16 13.02 8.50 -3.38
CA HIS A 16 13.50 9.16 -2.16
C HIS A 16 14.65 10.13 -2.41
N SER A 17 15.59 9.79 -3.30
CA SER A 17 16.69 10.71 -3.68
C SER A 17 16.21 12.02 -4.32
N LEU A 18 15.00 11.99 -4.90
CA LEU A 18 14.32 13.14 -5.49
C LEU A 18 13.35 13.83 -4.52
N ASN A 19 13.31 13.40 -3.25
CA ASN A 19 12.33 13.83 -2.24
C ASN A 19 10.87 13.58 -2.68
N LEU A 20 10.63 12.45 -3.34
CA LEU A 20 9.29 11.99 -3.71
C LEU A 20 8.87 10.82 -2.81
N GLU A 21 7.58 10.76 -2.50
CA GLU A 21 6.95 9.57 -1.94
C GLU A 21 6.66 8.55 -3.04
N VAL A 22 6.74 7.27 -2.72
CA VAL A 22 6.59 6.16 -3.66
C VAL A 22 5.38 5.31 -3.28
N VAL A 23 4.50 5.07 -4.25
CA VAL A 23 3.35 4.17 -4.15
C VAL A 23 3.66 2.89 -4.94
N ALA A 24 3.61 1.73 -4.30
CA ALA A 24 3.66 0.44 -4.98
C ALA A 24 2.24 -0.10 -5.22
N GLU A 25 1.86 -0.22 -6.49
CA GLU A 25 0.57 -0.78 -6.92
C GLU A 25 0.67 -2.28 -7.22
N GLY A 26 -0.44 -3.01 -7.05
CA GLY A 26 -0.52 -4.44 -7.33
C GLY A 26 -0.02 -5.34 -6.21
N VAL A 27 -0.12 -4.92 -4.95
CA VAL A 27 0.24 -5.75 -3.78
C VAL A 27 -0.88 -6.74 -3.47
N GLU A 28 -0.61 -8.03 -3.64
CA GLU A 28 -1.61 -9.10 -3.53
C GLU A 28 -1.30 -10.11 -2.41
N SER A 29 -0.09 -10.05 -1.83
CA SER A 29 0.35 -10.99 -0.80
C SER A 29 1.13 -10.31 0.32
N GLU A 30 1.06 -10.88 1.52
CA GLU A 30 1.82 -10.42 2.69
C GLU A 30 3.34 -10.43 2.43
N ALA A 31 3.85 -11.38 1.64
CA ALA A 31 5.26 -11.46 1.29
C ALA A 31 5.71 -10.26 0.43
N GLN A 32 4.88 -9.80 -0.51
CA GLN A 32 5.15 -8.58 -1.28
C GLN A 32 5.11 -7.34 -0.38
N LEU A 33 4.11 -7.26 0.51
CA LEU A 33 4.00 -6.17 1.48
C LEU A 33 5.23 -6.09 2.38
N GLU A 34 5.69 -7.22 2.93
CA GLU A 34 6.87 -7.27 3.80
C GLU A 34 8.15 -6.88 3.05
N PHE A 35 8.29 -7.30 1.79
CA PHE A 35 9.38 -6.85 0.92
C PHE A 35 9.34 -5.33 0.75
N LEU A 36 8.21 -4.75 0.32
CA LEU A 36 8.07 -3.31 0.09
C LEU A 36 8.29 -2.48 1.36
N ARG A 37 7.76 -2.95 2.50
CA ARG A 37 7.96 -2.32 3.81
C ARG A 37 9.43 -2.32 4.22
N ARG A 38 10.17 -3.40 3.96
CA ARG A 38 11.62 -3.48 4.24
C ARG A 38 12.43 -2.56 3.33
N GLU A 39 12.07 -2.46 2.05
CA GLU A 39 12.74 -1.55 1.11
C GLU A 39 12.38 -0.08 1.33
N GLY A 40 11.41 0.21 2.21
CA GLY A 40 11.05 1.57 2.63
C GLY A 40 10.00 2.23 1.73
N CYS A 41 9.20 1.47 1.00
CA CYS A 41 8.11 2.04 0.20
C CYS A 41 7.08 2.76 1.11
N ASP A 42 6.67 3.98 0.72
CA ASP A 42 5.85 4.86 1.56
C ASP A 42 4.39 4.42 1.61
N TYR A 43 3.85 4.02 0.46
CA TYR A 43 2.45 3.62 0.32
C TYR A 43 2.30 2.37 -0.57
N VAL A 44 1.21 1.63 -0.34
CA VAL A 44 0.91 0.41 -1.08
C VAL A 44 -0.57 0.36 -1.46
N GLN A 45 -0.85 -0.21 -2.63
CA GLN A 45 -2.21 -0.48 -3.11
C GLN A 45 -2.25 -1.87 -3.74
N GLY A 46 -3.32 -2.63 -3.47
CA GLY A 46 -3.60 -3.87 -4.19
C GLY A 46 -4.64 -4.74 -3.50
N HIS A 47 -4.96 -5.88 -4.13
CA HIS A 47 -6.01 -6.80 -3.67
C HIS A 47 -5.77 -7.37 -2.27
N LEU A 48 -4.54 -7.30 -1.74
CA LEU A 48 -4.26 -7.64 -0.35
C LEU A 48 -5.11 -6.82 0.64
N PHE A 49 -5.41 -5.56 0.29
CA PHE A 49 -6.15 -4.62 1.14
C PHE A 49 -7.66 -4.58 0.85
N GLY A 50 -8.07 -5.08 -0.31
CA GLY A 50 -9.45 -5.10 -0.75
C GLY A 50 -9.56 -4.88 -2.26
N ASP A 51 -10.71 -5.25 -2.80
CA ASP A 51 -11.05 -4.99 -4.19
C ASP A 51 -11.39 -3.52 -4.43
N PRO A 52 -11.34 -3.04 -5.69
CA PRO A 52 -11.89 -1.73 -6.04
C PRO A 52 -13.37 -1.62 -5.62
N ILE A 53 -13.68 -0.57 -4.88
CA ILE A 53 -15.02 -0.31 -4.34
C ILE A 53 -15.64 0.94 -4.95
N THR A 54 -16.96 1.08 -4.82
CA THR A 54 -17.69 2.26 -5.30
C THR A 54 -17.47 3.46 -4.37
N ALA A 55 -17.77 4.66 -4.88
CA ALA A 55 -17.70 5.88 -4.08
C ALA A 55 -18.59 5.82 -2.83
N ASP A 56 -19.78 5.22 -2.92
CA ASP A 56 -20.69 5.07 -1.78
C ASP A 56 -20.07 4.21 -0.66
N VAL A 57 -19.39 3.12 -1.02
CA VAL A 57 -18.70 2.25 -0.05
C VAL A 57 -17.49 2.97 0.57
N VAL A 58 -16.74 3.76 -0.22
CA VAL A 58 -15.65 4.58 0.33
C VAL A 58 -16.19 5.60 1.34
N LEU A 59 -17.31 6.25 1.04
CA LEU A 59 -17.93 7.23 1.94
C LEU A 59 -18.39 6.60 3.26
N GLU A 60 -18.93 5.38 3.20
CA GLU A 60 -19.30 4.61 4.39
C GLU A 60 -18.06 4.30 5.25
N LEU A 61 -16.98 3.78 4.64
CA LEU A 61 -15.72 3.49 5.32
C LEU A 61 -15.11 4.73 5.99
N LEU A 62 -15.07 5.86 5.29
CA LEU A 62 -14.56 7.12 5.84
C LEU A 62 -15.42 7.63 7.01
N SER A 63 -16.73 7.39 6.96
CA SER A 63 -17.66 7.76 8.04
C SER A 63 -17.45 6.88 9.28
N GLU A 64 -17.29 5.57 9.10
CA GLU A 64 -16.94 4.63 10.18
C GLU A 64 -15.58 4.98 10.81
N GLU A 65 -14.60 5.38 10.00
CA GLU A 65 -13.28 5.81 10.48
C GLU A 65 -13.39 7.03 11.40
N ALA A 66 -14.11 8.05 10.94
CA ALA A 66 -14.33 9.28 11.69
C ALA A 66 -15.05 9.02 13.03
N ASN A 67 -15.91 8.01 13.07
CA ASN A 67 -16.63 7.59 14.28
C ASN A 67 -15.83 6.65 15.19
N GLY A 68 -14.64 6.21 14.76
CA GLY A 68 -13.79 5.28 15.51
C GLY A 68 -14.28 3.82 15.48
N GLU A 69 -15.15 3.49 14.54
CA GLU A 69 -15.82 2.19 14.41
C GLU A 69 -15.15 1.26 13.39
N LEU A 70 -14.04 1.71 12.78
CA LEU A 70 -13.42 1.02 11.65
C LEU A 70 -12.98 -0.42 11.99
N HIS A 71 -13.78 -1.38 11.53
CA HIS A 71 -13.53 -2.80 11.74
C HIS A 71 -12.31 -3.33 10.95
N HIS A 72 -11.87 -2.61 9.91
CA HIS A 72 -10.78 -3.00 9.02
C HIS A 72 -9.39 -2.47 9.44
N ARG A 73 -9.22 -1.96 10.67
CA ARG A 73 -7.93 -1.40 11.16
C ARG A 73 -6.71 -2.32 11.01
N ARG A 74 -6.90 -3.63 10.89
CA ARG A 74 -5.81 -4.60 10.71
C ARG A 74 -5.28 -4.69 9.28
N LEU A 75 -6.05 -4.27 8.28
CA LEU A 75 -5.58 -4.25 6.89
C LEU A 75 -4.71 -3.01 6.62
N PHE A 76 -4.96 -1.90 7.32
CA PHE A 76 -4.29 -0.61 7.10
C PHE A 76 -3.21 -0.24 8.14
N ALA A 77 -2.77 -1.19 8.98
CA ALA A 77 -1.70 -1.02 9.97
C ALA A 77 -0.46 -1.83 9.59
#